data_AF-A0A7W1G5A3-F1
#
_entry.id   AF-A0A7W1G5A3-F1
#
_cell.length_a   1.000
_cell.length_b   1.000
_cell.length_c   1.000
_cell.angle_alpha   90.00
_cell.angle_beta   90.00
_cell.angle_gamma   90.00
#
_symmetry.space_group_name_H-M   'P 1'
#
loop_
_entity.id
_entity.type
_entity.pdbx_description
1 polymer ?
#
loop_
_entity_poly.entity_id
_entity_poly.type
_entity_poly.pdbx_seq_one_letter_code
_entity_poly.pdbx_strand_id
1 'polypeptide(L)'
;MSPARAPVRLSPPIARILSVIVAAASAGAAETVATVCASATSGEWTAAATWTTHAIPKPGDVVTIASGHTVTIPAGVRVAAGPGRTAIDALILKPQAKLVIASGAMLMLSGNLVVDADATNSIELDLQGGTLAFDPPLGQTYALKLGVTETQSADVRMRLADHRRPSIQKVAGAAGTVQILAPDTGHVYALGLFDAEDADLEGLGSSTVDAFTADTREIGGGISLVRTHISGCGRFYLFDRSGGLMRCVDTTFIASAGDTSLWTLRGGPGKEVVIERCDLSGGLFLGGDLSEARVEDSIFRGAINGHADMKPVKRWRGNLFYQRAAVTGPGMYNALPGTHEDLYCFADFTDKAGEGNPHFFTYAIADKPITMSHCVFDYRGAPGIDTGDVIDTGAGDAVLDRVLVLKCVGDRPVAAGAIWKFPGPGHLSLRHCTIYTAGSGSGVHYPHSTEAGAAGMISGITGSIFWADVPDSLAFGCDAPETVAVDYLAPGGFADNVGFGLAKHTNNVAGAATAITGMSQVRLSKLPQAMLDADPSFADPTRNLLTWGRVVRLLKGSDDAVLDAAIAAISNDRTLTRTSLIPWVMEGFVPRNRALHAAKDAQVDGWIGAVSGGK
;
A
#
# COMPACT_ATOMS: atom_id res chain seq x y z
N MET A 1 20.25 50.89 -35.90
CA MET A 1 19.18 51.83 -35.50
C MET A 1 17.86 51.11 -35.62
N SER A 2 17.31 50.66 -34.50
CA SER A 2 16.03 49.92 -34.46
C SER A 2 14.88 50.92 -34.34
N PRO A 3 13.82 50.85 -35.15
CA PRO A 3 12.74 51.83 -35.10
C PRO A 3 11.89 51.60 -33.85
N ALA A 4 11.70 52.67 -33.07
CA ALA A 4 10.81 52.66 -31.91
C ALA A 4 9.38 52.30 -32.35
N ARG A 5 8.84 51.20 -31.79
CA ARG A 5 7.44 50.82 -32.00
C ARG A 5 6.52 51.87 -31.35
N ALA A 6 5.63 52.45 -32.16
CA ALA A 6 4.61 53.37 -31.69
C ALA A 6 3.62 52.68 -30.73
N PRO A 7 3.14 53.37 -29.68
CA PRO A 7 2.18 52.81 -28.74
C PRO A 7 0.84 52.52 -29.43
N VAL A 8 0.38 51.28 -29.30
CA VAL A 8 -0.91 50.82 -29.81
C VAL A 8 -2.03 51.56 -29.08
N ARG A 9 -2.74 52.46 -29.78
CA ARG A 9 -3.96 53.09 -29.27
C ARG A 9 -5.10 52.08 -29.36
N LEU A 10 -5.53 51.55 -28.22
CA LEU A 10 -6.75 50.74 -28.12
C LEU A 10 -7.97 51.59 -28.50
N SER A 11 -8.87 51.02 -29.30
CA SER A 11 -10.07 51.72 -29.76
C SER A 11 -11.05 51.96 -28.59
N PRO A 12 -11.85 53.05 -28.63
CA PRO A 12 -12.77 53.45 -27.56
C PRO A 12 -13.72 52.36 -27.02
N PRO A 13 -14.26 51.41 -27.84
CA PRO A 13 -15.12 50.36 -27.30
C PRO A 13 -14.37 49.30 -26.49
N ILE A 14 -13.10 49.01 -26.82
CA ILE A 14 -12.29 48.02 -26.09
C ILE A 14 -11.89 48.56 -24.71
N ALA A 15 -11.55 49.85 -24.61
CA ALA A 15 -11.25 50.50 -23.33
C ALA A 15 -12.47 50.54 -22.39
N ARG A 16 -13.70 50.66 -22.94
CA ARG A 16 -14.96 50.58 -22.16
C ARG A 16 -15.31 49.18 -21.68
N ILE A 17 -15.06 48.14 -22.49
CA ILE A 17 -15.23 46.74 -22.06
C ILE A 17 -14.21 46.40 -20.97
N LEU A 18 -12.96 46.87 -21.10
CA LEU A 18 -11.94 46.65 -20.08
C LEU A 18 -12.26 47.37 -18.76
N SER A 19 -12.82 48.58 -18.80
CA SER A 19 -13.19 49.33 -17.59
C SER A 19 -14.47 48.82 -16.91
N VAL A 20 -15.42 48.22 -17.65
CA VAL A 20 -16.56 47.51 -17.05
C VAL A 20 -16.12 46.18 -16.42
N ILE A 21 -15.16 45.46 -17.02
CA ILE A 21 -14.57 44.25 -16.42
C ILE A 21 -13.74 44.59 -15.18
N VAL A 22 -12.98 45.70 -15.19
CA VAL A 22 -12.20 46.16 -14.02
C VAL A 22 -13.11 46.70 -12.91
N ALA A 23 -14.20 47.42 -13.22
CA ALA A 23 -15.15 47.90 -12.22
C ALA A 23 -16.02 46.79 -11.62
N ALA A 24 -16.32 45.73 -12.39
CA ALA A 24 -16.99 44.53 -11.88
C ALA A 24 -16.04 43.67 -11.01
N ALA A 25 -14.73 43.72 -11.25
CA ALA A 25 -13.72 43.05 -10.43
C ALA A 25 -13.34 43.84 -9.16
N SER A 26 -13.65 45.15 -9.09
CA SER A 26 -13.31 46.02 -7.96
C SER A 26 -14.51 46.44 -7.12
N ALA A 27 -15.67 45.79 -7.27
CA ALA A 27 -16.67 45.78 -6.21
C ALA A 27 -16.09 45.00 -5.03
N GLY A 28 -15.16 45.65 -4.32
CA GLY A 28 -14.58 45.14 -3.10
C GLY A 28 -15.73 44.78 -2.19
N ALA A 29 -15.89 43.48 -1.97
CA ALA A 29 -16.69 42.98 -0.87
C ALA A 29 -16.17 43.73 0.35
N ALA A 30 -16.94 44.70 0.84
CA ALA A 30 -16.67 45.28 2.15
C ALA A 30 -16.64 44.08 3.08
N GLU A 31 -15.46 43.78 3.64
CA GLU A 31 -15.29 42.70 4.61
C GLU A 31 -16.24 43.02 5.76
N THR A 32 -17.40 42.39 5.76
CA THR A 32 -18.32 42.45 6.88
C THR A 32 -17.52 41.93 8.07
N VAL A 33 -17.34 42.80 9.07
CA VAL A 33 -16.67 42.44 10.32
C VAL A 33 -17.27 41.14 10.81
N ALA A 34 -16.42 40.13 10.94
CA ALA A 34 -16.81 38.80 11.37
C ALA A 34 -17.60 38.92 12.68
N THR A 35 -18.87 38.54 12.65
CA THR A 35 -19.68 38.52 13.87
C THR A 35 -19.39 37.21 14.59
N VAL A 36 -19.15 37.29 15.90
CA VAL A 36 -18.99 36.10 16.73
C VAL A 36 -20.38 35.62 17.14
N CYS A 37 -20.75 34.42 16.70
CA CYS A 37 -22.02 33.77 16.98
C CYS A 37 -21.76 32.58 17.91
N ALA A 38 -22.31 32.61 19.13
CA ALA A 38 -22.22 31.48 20.05
C ALA A 38 -23.58 30.78 20.19
N SER A 39 -23.61 29.46 20.45
CA SER A 39 -24.87 28.80 20.76
C SER A 39 -25.38 29.23 22.15
N ALA A 40 -26.58 29.79 22.20
CA ALA A 40 -27.27 30.18 23.42
C ALA A 40 -27.97 28.98 24.10
N THR A 41 -28.34 27.96 23.32
CA THR A 41 -28.95 26.71 23.78
C THR A 41 -28.68 25.62 22.75
N SER A 42 -28.95 24.35 23.11
CA SER A 42 -29.05 23.26 22.14
C SER A 42 -30.22 23.50 21.17
N GLY A 43 -30.08 23.08 19.91
CA GLY A 43 -31.15 23.20 18.92
C GLY A 43 -30.66 23.06 17.47
N GLU A 44 -31.51 23.46 16.53
CA GLU A 44 -31.17 23.46 15.11
C GLU A 44 -30.28 24.64 14.74
N TRP A 45 -29.31 24.43 13.86
CA TRP A 45 -28.47 25.50 13.32
C TRP A 45 -29.31 26.61 12.69
N THR A 46 -30.43 26.25 12.05
CA THR A 46 -31.35 27.16 11.36
C THR A 46 -32.30 27.90 12.28
N ALA A 47 -32.30 27.64 13.59
CA ALA A 47 -33.16 28.34 14.53
C ALA A 47 -32.44 29.57 15.10
N ALA A 48 -32.98 30.77 14.88
CA ALA A 48 -32.40 32.01 15.43
C ALA A 48 -32.26 31.98 16.96
N ALA A 49 -33.16 31.28 17.67
CA ALA A 49 -33.12 31.12 19.12
C ALA A 49 -31.95 30.25 19.62
N THR A 50 -31.31 29.46 18.75
CA THR A 50 -30.11 28.68 19.08
C THR A 50 -28.89 29.56 19.27
N TRP A 51 -28.90 30.80 18.79
CA TRP A 51 -27.72 31.67 18.72
C TRP A 51 -27.85 32.92 19.59
N THR A 52 -26.75 33.34 20.21
CA THR A 52 -26.69 34.53 21.08
C THR A 52 -26.97 35.84 20.35
N THR A 53 -26.76 35.88 19.04
CA THR A 53 -27.06 37.03 18.19
C THR A 53 -28.55 37.14 17.82
N HIS A 54 -29.36 36.14 18.18
CA HIS A 54 -30.74 35.99 17.71
C HIS A 54 -30.86 36.01 16.18
N ALA A 55 -29.81 35.58 15.48
CA ALA A 55 -29.74 35.44 14.04
C ALA A 55 -29.00 34.14 13.70
N ILE A 56 -29.35 33.55 12.55
CA ILE A 56 -28.68 32.35 12.04
C ILE A 56 -27.26 32.74 11.56
N PRO A 57 -26.19 32.01 11.95
CA PRO A 57 -24.85 32.25 11.45
C PRO A 57 -24.81 32.20 9.92
N LYS A 58 -24.09 33.15 9.34
CA LYS A 58 -23.92 33.32 7.89
C LYS A 58 -22.44 33.24 7.50
N PRO A 59 -22.11 33.12 6.20
CA PRO A 59 -20.74 33.29 5.74
C PRO A 59 -20.13 34.60 6.28
N GLY A 60 -18.90 34.54 6.77
CA GLY A 60 -18.24 35.65 7.45
C GLY A 60 -18.25 35.54 8.99
N ASP A 61 -19.17 34.77 9.58
CA ASP A 61 -19.27 34.65 11.03
C ASP A 61 -18.29 33.63 11.60
N VAL A 62 -17.83 33.86 12.84
CA VAL A 62 -17.11 32.86 13.65
C VAL A 62 -18.13 32.20 14.57
N VAL A 63 -18.28 30.89 14.45
CA VAL A 63 -19.27 30.12 15.21
C VAL A 63 -18.61 29.44 16.41
N THR A 64 -19.22 29.52 17.58
CA THR A 64 -18.83 28.75 18.76
C THR A 64 -20.02 27.94 19.27
N ILE A 65 -19.92 26.62 19.31
CA ILE A 65 -20.88 25.79 20.02
C ILE A 65 -20.40 25.69 21.47
N ALA A 66 -21.16 26.30 22.38
CA ALA A 66 -20.82 26.38 23.79
C ALA A 66 -20.85 25.01 24.48
N SER A 67 -20.24 24.94 25.66
CA SER A 67 -20.08 23.69 26.41
C SER A 67 -21.44 23.05 26.73
N GLY A 68 -21.53 21.73 26.53
CA GLY A 68 -22.74 20.94 26.76
C GLY A 68 -23.88 21.17 25.76
N HIS A 69 -23.73 22.08 24.80
CA HIS A 69 -24.77 22.30 23.78
C HIS A 69 -24.65 21.30 22.63
N THR A 70 -25.80 20.84 22.14
CA THR A 70 -25.91 20.07 20.90
C THR A 70 -26.55 20.94 19.82
N VAL A 71 -25.82 21.19 18.74
CA VAL A 71 -26.35 21.89 17.56
C VAL A 71 -26.46 20.91 16.41
N THR A 72 -27.63 20.87 15.77
CA THR A 72 -27.91 19.97 14.65
C THR A 72 -28.14 20.78 13.38
N ILE A 73 -27.47 20.41 12.29
CA ILE A 73 -27.81 20.89 10.95
C ILE A 73 -28.83 19.90 10.37
N PRO A 74 -30.09 20.33 10.13
CA PRO A 74 -31.14 19.41 9.71
C PRO A 74 -30.89 18.80 8.33
N ALA A 75 -31.51 17.65 8.06
CA ALA A 75 -31.33 16.91 6.82
C ALA A 75 -31.59 17.78 5.57
N GLY A 76 -30.72 17.67 4.57
CA GLY A 76 -30.83 18.43 3.32
C GLY A 76 -30.53 19.93 3.42
N VAL A 77 -30.25 20.47 4.61
CA VAL A 77 -29.93 21.88 4.81
C VAL A 77 -28.47 22.17 4.49
N ARG A 78 -28.21 23.30 3.82
CA ARG A 78 -26.85 23.81 3.56
C ARG A 78 -26.62 25.08 4.37
N VAL A 79 -25.56 25.09 5.17
CA VAL A 79 -25.13 26.24 5.96
C VAL A 79 -23.65 26.51 5.75
N ALA A 80 -23.21 27.72 6.09
CA ALA A 80 -21.83 28.12 5.96
C ALA A 80 -21.40 29.01 7.12
N ALA A 81 -20.15 28.85 7.55
CA ALA A 81 -19.52 29.66 8.57
C ALA A 81 -18.07 29.93 8.17
N GLY A 82 -17.48 30.94 8.77
CA GLY A 82 -16.07 31.26 8.59
C GLY A 82 -15.85 32.67 8.07
N PRO A 83 -14.92 33.41 8.68
CA PRO A 83 -14.64 34.82 8.38
C PRO A 83 -13.90 35.07 7.05
N GLY A 84 -13.63 34.03 6.24
CA GLY A 84 -13.10 34.19 4.89
C GLY A 84 -11.60 33.94 4.77
N ARG A 85 -10.92 34.72 3.91
CA ARG A 85 -9.66 34.32 3.23
C ARG A 85 -8.40 34.19 4.09
N THR A 86 -8.46 34.39 5.40
CA THR A 86 -7.35 34.16 6.32
C THR A 86 -7.59 32.87 7.10
N ALA A 87 -6.54 32.11 7.42
CA ALA A 87 -6.63 30.90 8.23
C ALA A 87 -6.94 31.22 9.70
N ILE A 88 -8.19 31.58 9.95
CA ILE A 88 -8.77 31.82 11.27
C ILE A 88 -9.83 30.77 11.56
N ASP A 89 -10.14 30.59 12.84
CA ASP A 89 -11.08 29.57 13.27
C ASP A 89 -12.50 29.98 12.86
N ALA A 90 -13.14 29.15 12.04
CA ALA A 90 -14.49 29.36 11.54
C ALA A 90 -15.54 28.78 12.49
N LEU A 91 -15.22 27.65 13.10
CA LEU A 91 -16.10 26.94 14.02
C LEU A 91 -15.28 26.41 15.19
N ILE A 92 -15.71 26.70 16.42
CA ILE A 92 -15.10 26.23 17.66
C ILE A 92 -16.12 25.38 18.42
N LEU A 93 -15.80 24.12 18.67
CA LEU A 93 -16.57 23.24 19.55
C LEU A 93 -15.97 23.28 20.94
N LYS A 94 -16.70 23.81 21.90
CA LYS A 94 -16.26 23.85 23.31
C LYS A 94 -16.42 22.47 23.97
N PRO A 95 -15.90 22.27 25.19
CA PRO A 95 -15.94 20.98 25.85
C PRO A 95 -17.37 20.46 26.04
N GLN A 96 -17.63 19.16 25.82
CA GLN A 96 -18.98 18.57 25.81
C GLN A 96 -19.92 19.11 24.71
N ALA A 97 -19.44 19.96 23.79
CA ALA A 97 -20.24 20.34 22.64
C ALA A 97 -20.45 19.14 21.71
N LYS A 98 -21.61 19.12 21.05
CA LYS A 98 -21.90 18.18 19.98
C LYS A 98 -22.38 18.93 18.74
N LEU A 99 -21.74 18.65 17.61
CA LEU A 99 -22.22 19.07 16.30
C LEU A 99 -22.72 17.85 15.53
N VAL A 100 -23.99 17.87 15.15
CA VAL A 100 -24.59 16.85 14.29
C VAL A 100 -24.82 17.42 12.89
N ILE A 101 -24.29 16.76 11.87
CA ILE A 101 -24.61 17.07 10.46
C ILE A 101 -25.46 15.92 9.94
N ALA A 102 -26.77 16.14 9.86
CA ALA A 102 -27.73 15.12 9.47
C ALA A 102 -27.62 14.72 7.99
N SER A 103 -28.33 13.67 7.60
CA SER A 103 -28.19 13.08 6.26
C SER A 103 -28.48 14.10 5.15
N GLY A 104 -27.55 14.19 4.20
CA GLY A 104 -27.66 15.13 3.09
C GLY A 104 -27.51 16.60 3.45
N ALA A 105 -27.29 16.94 4.72
CA ALA A 105 -26.94 18.28 5.13
C ALA A 105 -25.48 18.59 4.79
N MET A 106 -25.15 19.88 4.69
CA MET A 106 -23.80 20.34 4.37
C MET A 106 -23.43 21.55 5.22
N LEU A 107 -22.29 21.47 5.92
CA LEU A 107 -21.62 22.62 6.53
C LEU A 107 -20.40 22.99 5.69
N MET A 108 -20.38 24.21 5.16
CA MET A 108 -19.22 24.76 4.46
C MET A 108 -18.42 25.69 5.39
N LEU A 109 -17.13 25.46 5.53
CA LEU A 109 -16.23 26.26 6.35
C LEU A 109 -15.23 27.04 5.50
N SER A 110 -15.20 28.36 5.73
CA SER A 110 -14.15 29.27 5.25
C SER A 110 -13.18 29.60 6.39
N GLY A 111 -12.56 28.56 6.95
CA GLY A 111 -11.60 28.63 8.06
C GLY A 111 -11.42 27.27 8.76
N ASN A 112 -10.77 27.26 9.93
CA ASN A 112 -10.56 26.02 10.69
C ASN A 112 -11.82 25.58 11.46
N LEU A 113 -11.98 24.27 11.65
CA LEU A 113 -12.82 23.72 12.71
C LEU A 113 -11.91 23.36 13.88
N VAL A 114 -12.15 23.96 15.04
CA VAL A 114 -11.38 23.68 16.27
C VAL A 114 -12.25 22.93 17.25
N VAL A 115 -11.79 21.75 17.63
CA VAL A 115 -12.34 20.98 18.75
C VAL A 115 -11.55 21.37 19.99
N ASP A 116 -12.07 22.30 20.77
CA ASP A 116 -11.42 22.86 21.97
C ASP A 116 -11.79 22.02 23.19
N ALA A 117 -11.03 20.96 23.44
CA ALA A 117 -11.25 20.09 24.59
C ALA A 117 -10.61 20.71 25.85
N ASP A 118 -11.37 20.77 26.94
CA ASP A 118 -10.84 20.98 28.28
C ASP A 118 -10.73 19.64 29.01
N ALA A 119 -10.06 19.64 30.18
CA ALA A 119 -9.38 18.50 30.79
C ALA A 119 -10.24 17.25 31.13
N THR A 120 -11.55 17.24 30.88
CA THR A 120 -12.43 16.16 31.38
C THR A 120 -13.52 15.67 30.42
N ASN A 121 -13.61 16.18 29.20
CA ASN A 121 -14.87 16.11 28.44
C ASN A 121 -14.70 15.62 27.00
N SER A 122 -15.61 14.73 26.56
CA SER A 122 -15.69 14.30 25.16
C SER A 122 -16.35 15.39 24.31
N ILE A 123 -15.77 15.67 23.14
CA ILE A 123 -16.42 16.48 22.10
C ILE A 123 -16.79 15.54 20.96
N GLU A 124 -18.01 15.66 20.45
CA GLU A 124 -18.52 14.78 19.40
C GLU A 124 -18.83 15.58 18.13
N LEU A 125 -18.08 15.30 17.06
CA LEU A 125 -18.45 15.65 15.70
C LEU A 125 -19.12 14.42 15.07
N ASP A 126 -20.42 14.49 14.84
CA ASP A 126 -21.26 13.37 14.38
C ASP A 126 -21.79 13.66 12.96
N LEU A 127 -21.16 13.04 11.96
CA LEU A 127 -21.57 13.12 10.55
C LEU A 127 -22.48 11.94 10.25
N GLN A 128 -23.79 12.15 10.32
CA GLN A 128 -24.81 11.12 10.09
C GLN A 128 -25.26 11.18 8.63
N GLY A 129 -24.41 10.76 7.69
CA GLY A 129 -24.65 10.90 6.24
C GLY A 129 -24.59 12.35 5.72
N GLY A 130 -24.11 13.29 6.54
CA GLY A 130 -23.90 14.69 6.20
C GLY A 130 -22.48 15.00 5.72
N THR A 131 -22.28 16.19 5.18
CA THR A 131 -21.00 16.64 4.61
C THR A 131 -20.42 17.81 5.39
N LEU A 132 -19.16 17.66 5.82
CA LEU A 132 -18.30 18.76 6.27
C LEU A 132 -17.36 19.15 5.12
N ALA A 133 -17.53 20.36 4.59
CA ALA A 133 -16.77 20.86 3.46
C ALA A 133 -15.92 22.07 3.84
N PHE A 134 -14.70 22.16 3.31
CA PHE A 134 -13.79 23.29 3.51
C PHE A 134 -13.47 23.98 2.17
N ASP A 135 -13.48 25.30 2.15
CA ASP A 135 -13.19 26.12 0.95
C ASP A 135 -11.94 27.01 1.13
N PRO A 136 -10.74 26.42 1.21
CA PRO A 136 -9.51 27.19 1.39
C PRO A 136 -9.13 27.96 0.12
N PRO A 137 -8.85 29.27 0.21
CA PRO A 137 -8.31 30.03 -0.93
C PRO A 137 -6.85 29.63 -1.22
N LEU A 138 -6.34 30.06 -2.37
CA LEU A 138 -4.97 29.76 -2.81
C LEU A 138 -3.95 30.16 -1.74
N GLY A 139 -3.03 29.25 -1.42
CA GLY A 139 -1.95 29.47 -0.46
C GLY A 139 -2.38 29.41 1.02
N GLN A 140 -3.66 29.11 1.30
CA GLN A 140 -4.13 28.84 2.66
C GLN A 140 -4.30 27.35 2.90
N THR A 141 -4.11 26.97 4.16
CA THR A 141 -4.43 25.65 4.67
C THR A 141 -5.45 25.77 5.78
N TYR A 142 -6.61 25.16 5.59
CA TYR A 142 -7.60 25.01 6.66
C TYR A 142 -7.47 23.66 7.31
N ALA A 143 -7.85 23.58 8.59
CA ALA A 143 -7.73 22.36 9.35
C ALA A 143 -9.00 22.02 10.14
N LEU A 144 -9.32 20.72 10.20
CA LEU A 144 -10.02 20.15 11.34
C LEU A 144 -8.97 19.91 12.42
N LYS A 145 -8.92 20.79 13.44
CA LYS A 145 -8.00 20.71 14.58
C LYS A 145 -8.66 19.96 15.72
N LEU A 146 -8.17 18.76 16.01
CA LEU A 146 -8.57 17.99 17.19
C LEU A 146 -7.72 18.48 18.38
N GLY A 147 -8.17 19.54 19.07
CA GLY A 147 -7.46 20.23 20.13
C GLY A 147 -7.49 19.46 21.45
N VAL A 148 -6.74 18.36 21.51
CA VAL A 148 -6.61 17.50 22.68
C VAL A 148 -5.20 17.57 23.25
N THR A 149 -5.09 17.89 24.54
CA THR A 149 -3.88 17.69 25.36
C THR A 149 -3.79 16.23 25.82
N GLU A 150 -2.68 15.82 26.42
CA GLU A 150 -2.36 14.43 26.77
C GLU A 150 -3.51 13.66 27.45
N THR A 151 -4.33 14.30 28.30
CA THR A 151 -5.43 13.66 29.04
C THR A 151 -6.83 13.83 28.44
N GLN A 152 -6.96 14.30 27.19
CA GLN A 152 -8.25 14.69 26.58
C GLN A 152 -8.65 13.83 25.37
N SER A 153 -9.96 13.59 25.21
CA SER A 153 -10.54 12.81 24.12
C SER A 153 -11.46 13.67 23.23
N ALA A 154 -11.28 13.55 21.91
CA ALA A 154 -12.12 14.16 20.89
C ALA A 154 -12.60 13.07 19.94
N ASP A 155 -13.91 12.87 19.86
CA ASP A 155 -14.52 11.85 19.02
C ASP A 155 -15.01 12.47 17.72
N VAL A 156 -14.49 11.97 16.60
CA VAL A 156 -15.05 12.22 15.27
C VAL A 156 -15.69 10.93 14.82
N ARG A 157 -17.02 10.96 14.67
CA ARG A 157 -17.81 9.81 14.22
C ARG A 157 -18.45 10.14 12.89
N MET A 158 -18.17 9.31 11.89
CA MET A 158 -18.80 9.38 10.59
C MET A 158 -19.55 8.08 10.38
N ARG A 159 -20.88 8.14 10.28
CA ARG A 159 -21.72 6.96 10.07
C ARG A 159 -22.67 7.15 8.89
N LEU A 160 -22.93 6.07 8.18
CA LEU A 160 -23.99 6.02 7.18
C LEU A 160 -25.33 6.40 7.81
N ALA A 161 -26.09 7.28 7.17
CA ALA A 161 -27.48 7.52 7.50
C ALA A 161 -28.29 7.76 6.22
N ASP A 162 -29.48 7.16 6.14
CA ASP A 162 -30.38 7.24 4.98
C ASP A 162 -29.69 6.88 3.65
N HIS A 163 -28.85 5.84 3.68
CA HIS A 163 -28.04 5.38 2.53
C HIS A 163 -27.07 6.44 1.97
N ARG A 164 -26.81 7.53 2.70
CA ARG A 164 -25.81 8.53 2.34
C ARG A 164 -24.57 8.35 3.18
N ARG A 165 -23.43 8.34 2.49
CA ARG A 165 -22.11 8.30 3.09
C ARG A 165 -21.80 9.68 3.67
N PRO A 166 -21.39 9.77 4.93
CA PRO A 166 -20.88 11.02 5.47
C PRO A 166 -19.56 11.38 4.79
N SER A 167 -19.29 12.67 4.63
CA SER A 167 -18.04 13.10 4.00
C SER A 167 -17.33 14.24 4.71
N ILE A 168 -16.00 14.18 4.71
CA ILE A 168 -15.12 15.33 4.97
C ILE A 168 -14.38 15.62 3.68
N GLN A 169 -14.57 16.81 3.13
CA GLN A 169 -14.06 17.12 1.80
C GLN A 169 -13.51 18.54 1.67
N LYS A 170 -12.55 18.70 0.75
CA LYS A 170 -12.24 19.99 0.15
C LYS A 170 -13.25 20.30 -0.94
N VAL A 171 -13.80 21.52 -0.96
CA VAL A 171 -14.70 21.98 -2.02
C VAL A 171 -13.99 21.88 -3.37
N ALA A 172 -14.67 21.33 -4.38
CA ALA A 172 -14.13 21.22 -5.73
C ALA A 172 -13.74 22.60 -6.29
N GLY A 173 -12.50 22.72 -6.76
CA GLY A 173 -11.94 23.98 -7.27
C GLY A 173 -11.34 24.90 -6.20
N ALA A 174 -11.45 24.57 -4.91
CA ALA A 174 -10.73 25.30 -3.86
C ALA A 174 -9.21 25.17 -4.09
N ALA A 175 -8.54 26.32 -4.08
CA ALA A 175 -7.14 26.44 -4.49
C ALA A 175 -6.14 26.20 -3.35
N GLY A 176 -6.60 26.19 -2.11
CA GLY A 176 -5.79 25.85 -0.94
C GLY A 176 -5.83 24.37 -0.58
N THR A 177 -5.39 24.07 0.63
CA THR A 177 -5.33 22.70 1.18
C THR A 177 -6.17 22.57 2.44
N VAL A 178 -6.66 21.35 2.68
CA VAL A 178 -7.47 21.01 3.87
C VAL A 178 -6.78 19.86 4.57
N GLN A 179 -6.57 19.94 5.88
CA GLN A 179 -5.91 18.86 6.62
C GLN A 179 -6.73 18.50 7.85
N ILE A 180 -6.61 17.25 8.29
CA ILE A 180 -7.08 16.84 9.60
C ILE A 180 -5.83 16.78 10.48
N LEU A 181 -5.73 17.75 11.39
CA LEU A 181 -4.60 17.93 12.28
C LEU A 181 -5.02 17.72 13.72
N ALA A 182 -4.05 17.43 14.57
CA ALA A 182 -4.09 17.89 15.94
C ALA A 182 -3.04 19.00 16.16
N PRO A 183 -3.19 19.83 17.20
CA PRO A 183 -2.62 21.17 17.25
C PRO A 183 -1.09 21.24 17.30
N ASP A 184 -0.58 22.30 16.66
CA ASP A 184 0.61 23.14 16.86
C ASP A 184 2.00 22.55 17.16
N THR A 185 2.17 21.23 17.36
CA THR A 185 3.49 20.64 17.64
C THR A 185 3.95 19.57 16.65
N GLY A 186 3.22 19.37 15.55
CA GLY A 186 3.54 18.34 14.55
C GLY A 186 3.28 16.90 15.01
N HIS A 187 2.76 16.72 16.24
CA HIS A 187 2.34 15.45 16.78
C HIS A 187 1.06 15.64 17.59
N VAL A 188 0.12 14.72 17.38
CA VAL A 188 -1.14 14.66 18.11
C VAL A 188 -0.94 13.96 19.47
N TYR A 189 -1.82 14.25 20.41
CA TYR A 189 -2.02 13.45 21.61
C TYR A 189 -3.52 13.19 21.73
N ALA A 190 -4.05 12.26 20.95
CA ALA A 190 -5.48 11.98 20.98
C ALA A 190 -5.77 10.75 21.85
N LEU A 191 -6.55 10.95 22.92
CA LEU A 191 -7.40 9.90 23.51
C LEU A 191 -8.74 9.76 22.75
N GLY A 192 -8.86 10.44 21.61
CA GLY A 192 -10.05 10.48 20.77
C GLY A 192 -10.20 9.26 19.86
N LEU A 193 -11.44 8.94 19.53
CA LEU A 193 -11.78 8.00 18.47
C LEU A 193 -12.03 8.74 17.15
N PHE A 194 -11.23 8.46 16.12
CA PHE A 194 -11.61 8.77 14.74
C PHE A 194 -12.25 7.51 14.14
N ASP A 195 -13.58 7.47 14.12
CA ASP A 195 -14.36 6.33 13.63
C ASP A 195 -15.16 6.74 12.40
N ALA A 196 -14.69 6.29 11.24
CA ALA A 196 -15.30 6.52 9.96
C ALA A 196 -15.80 5.20 9.39
N GLU A 197 -17.12 5.03 9.36
CA GLU A 197 -17.81 3.88 8.80
C GLU A 197 -18.66 4.28 7.60
N ASP A 198 -18.47 3.61 6.46
CA ASP A 198 -19.14 3.91 5.19
C ASP A 198 -18.95 5.37 4.75
N ALA A 199 -17.78 5.94 5.00
CA ALA A 199 -17.49 7.36 4.83
C ALA A 199 -16.67 7.70 3.57
N ASP A 200 -16.70 8.98 3.17
CA ASP A 200 -15.85 9.54 2.12
C ASP A 200 -14.90 10.63 2.68
N LEU A 201 -13.60 10.52 2.38
CA LEU A 201 -12.60 11.56 2.67
C LEU A 201 -12.00 12.03 1.33
N GLU A 202 -12.23 13.29 0.96
CA GLU A 202 -11.95 13.75 -0.40
C GLU A 202 -11.11 15.03 -0.46
N GLY A 203 -10.06 15.03 -1.27
CA GLY A 203 -9.29 16.24 -1.57
C GLY A 203 -8.50 16.84 -0.40
N LEU A 204 -8.27 16.04 0.66
CA LEU A 204 -7.56 16.46 1.87
C LEU A 204 -6.04 16.39 1.65
N GLY A 205 -5.29 17.40 2.06
CA GLY A 205 -3.84 17.50 1.93
C GLY A 205 -3.40 17.84 0.49
N SER A 206 -2.13 17.56 0.22
CA SER A 206 -1.48 17.65 -1.09
C SER A 206 -0.21 16.78 -1.09
N SER A 207 0.60 16.90 -2.15
CA SER A 207 1.93 16.28 -2.20
C SER A 207 2.89 16.77 -1.12
N THR A 208 2.66 17.96 -0.57
CA THR A 208 3.52 18.59 0.44
C THR A 208 2.83 18.77 1.80
N VAL A 209 1.53 18.48 1.90
CA VAL A 209 0.72 18.65 3.11
C VAL A 209 0.00 17.35 3.41
N ASP A 210 0.15 16.84 4.63
CA ASP A 210 -0.52 15.63 5.06
C ASP A 210 -2.03 15.84 5.06
N ALA A 211 -2.77 14.86 4.55
CA ALA A 211 -4.22 14.84 4.58
C ALA A 211 -4.72 14.65 6.02
N PHE A 212 -4.03 13.76 6.74
CA PHE A 212 -4.42 13.33 8.06
C PHE A 212 -3.18 12.99 8.87
N THR A 213 -3.03 13.62 10.03
CA THR A 213 -1.96 13.32 10.98
C THR A 213 -2.58 13.00 12.33
N ALA A 214 -2.34 11.80 12.84
CA ALA A 214 -2.70 11.35 14.18
C ALA A 214 -1.49 10.72 14.88
N ASP A 215 -1.43 10.87 16.20
CA ASP A 215 -0.48 10.34 17.18
C ASP A 215 -1.30 10.13 18.46
N THR A 216 -1.68 8.90 18.75
CA THR A 216 -2.42 8.54 19.97
C THR A 216 -1.39 8.14 21.01
N ARG A 217 -1.28 8.91 22.12
CA ARG A 217 -0.26 8.71 23.18
C ARG A 217 -0.78 8.19 24.52
N GLU A 218 -2.08 8.28 24.77
CA GLU A 218 -2.71 7.67 25.96
C GLU A 218 -3.83 6.65 25.69
N ILE A 219 -4.09 5.79 26.68
CA ILE A 219 -4.90 4.55 26.60
C ILE A 219 -6.36 4.88 26.25
N GLY A 220 -6.85 4.42 25.09
CA GLY A 220 -8.30 4.39 24.79
C GLY A 220 -8.75 5.12 23.51
N GLY A 221 -7.90 5.96 22.90
CA GLY A 221 -8.15 6.50 21.56
C GLY A 221 -7.99 5.44 20.47
N GLY A 222 -8.46 5.67 19.25
CA GLY A 222 -8.33 4.69 18.17
C GLY A 222 -8.67 5.28 16.80
N ILE A 223 -8.25 4.60 15.74
CA ILE A 223 -8.57 4.97 14.37
C ILE A 223 -9.25 3.77 13.71
N SER A 224 -10.51 3.96 13.33
CA SER A 224 -11.35 2.97 12.69
C SER A 224 -11.79 3.52 11.35
N LEU A 225 -11.33 2.91 10.26
CA LEU A 225 -11.70 3.21 8.88
C LEU A 225 -12.34 1.95 8.29
N VAL A 226 -13.67 1.90 8.29
CA VAL A 226 -14.44 0.74 7.86
C VAL A 226 -15.30 1.09 6.65
N ARG A 227 -15.09 0.42 5.51
CA ARG A 227 -15.77 0.74 4.25
C ARG A 227 -15.61 2.23 3.89
N THR A 228 -14.43 2.78 4.11
CA THR A 228 -14.14 4.18 3.85
C THR A 228 -13.53 4.34 2.46
N HIS A 229 -13.91 5.39 1.74
CA HIS A 229 -13.29 5.77 0.48
C HIS A 229 -12.49 7.05 0.68
N ILE A 230 -11.22 7.01 0.34
CA ILE A 230 -10.30 8.12 0.50
C ILE A 230 -9.76 8.45 -0.90
N SER A 231 -10.03 9.64 -1.41
CA SER A 231 -9.70 9.98 -2.80
C SER A 231 -9.13 11.38 -2.97
N GLY A 232 -8.11 11.49 -3.84
CA GLY A 232 -7.44 12.77 -4.11
C GLY A 232 -6.79 13.39 -2.87
N CYS A 233 -6.44 12.55 -1.91
CA CYS A 233 -5.84 12.98 -0.65
C CYS A 233 -4.31 12.84 -0.67
N GLY A 234 -3.63 13.70 0.09
CA GLY A 234 -2.22 13.60 0.42
C GLY A 234 -1.92 12.47 1.42
N ARG A 235 -0.81 12.59 2.17
CA ARG A 235 -0.31 11.51 3.04
C ARG A 235 -1.18 11.32 4.30
N PHE A 236 -1.25 10.07 4.78
CA PHE A 236 -1.91 9.69 6.04
C PHE A 236 -0.86 9.22 7.04
N TYR A 237 -0.61 10.02 8.06
CA TYR A 237 0.42 9.76 9.07
C TYR A 237 -0.24 9.34 10.38
N LEU A 238 -0.21 8.04 10.72
CA LEU A 238 -0.94 7.47 11.85
C LEU A 238 0.01 6.86 12.90
N PHE A 239 0.20 7.55 14.00
CA PHE A 239 1.00 7.09 15.12
C PHE A 239 0.05 6.60 16.20
N ASP A 240 0.27 5.40 16.71
CA ASP A 240 -0.42 4.89 17.88
C ASP A 240 0.59 4.35 18.89
N ARG A 241 0.99 5.21 19.82
CA ARG A 241 1.89 4.83 20.92
C ARG A 241 1.12 4.26 22.11
N SER A 242 -0.18 4.48 22.16
CA SER A 242 -0.97 4.42 23.38
C SER A 242 -1.87 3.22 23.51
N GLY A 243 -2.03 2.54 22.38
CA GLY A 243 -2.68 1.28 22.34
C GLY A 243 -4.15 1.32 22.10
N GLY A 244 -4.54 2.24 21.23
CA GLY A 244 -5.77 2.15 20.51
C GLY A 244 -5.85 0.92 19.62
N LEU A 245 -7.05 0.70 19.11
CA LEU A 245 -7.24 -0.16 17.96
C LEU A 245 -7.05 0.70 16.71
N MET A 246 -6.09 0.33 15.88
CA MET A 246 -6.01 0.82 14.52
C MET A 246 -6.61 -0.24 13.59
N ARG A 247 -7.74 0.10 12.99
CA ARG A 247 -8.54 -0.81 12.18
C ARG A 247 -8.86 -0.16 10.84
N CYS A 248 -8.40 -0.77 9.76
CA CYS A 248 -8.72 -0.42 8.40
C CYS A 248 -9.37 -1.65 7.75
N VAL A 249 -10.65 -1.58 7.38
CA VAL A 249 -11.40 -2.73 6.87
C VAL A 249 -12.23 -2.32 5.66
N ASP A 250 -12.12 -3.04 4.55
CA ASP A 250 -12.86 -2.76 3.31
C ASP A 250 -12.66 -1.31 2.81
N THR A 251 -11.50 -0.72 3.11
CA THR A 251 -11.19 0.70 2.84
C THR A 251 -10.39 0.85 1.56
N THR A 252 -10.80 1.78 0.71
CA THR A 252 -10.13 2.11 -0.55
C THR A 252 -9.47 3.47 -0.44
N PHE A 253 -8.18 3.53 -0.74
CA PHE A 253 -7.37 4.74 -0.75
C PHE A 253 -6.77 4.94 -2.13
N ILE A 254 -7.24 5.97 -2.82
CA ILE A 254 -6.80 6.37 -4.16
C ILE A 254 -6.15 7.75 -4.04
N ALA A 255 -4.84 7.75 -3.84
CA ALA A 255 -4.03 8.95 -3.83
C ALA A 255 -4.18 9.73 -5.13
N SER A 256 -3.96 11.05 -5.05
CA SER A 256 -3.67 11.85 -6.23
C SER A 256 -2.47 11.27 -6.98
N ALA A 257 -2.61 11.10 -8.29
CA ALA A 257 -1.54 10.63 -9.16
C ALA A 257 -0.30 11.51 -8.99
N GLY A 258 0.77 10.95 -8.42
CA GLY A 258 2.04 11.64 -8.17
C GLY A 258 2.55 11.57 -6.73
N ASP A 259 1.72 11.16 -5.78
CA ASP A 259 2.10 11.18 -4.37
C ASP A 259 2.64 9.84 -3.86
N THR A 260 3.80 9.88 -3.20
CA THR A 260 4.23 8.84 -2.26
C THR A 260 3.36 8.94 -1.01
N SER A 261 2.06 8.71 -1.15
CA SER A 261 1.18 8.53 -0.02
C SER A 261 1.73 7.37 0.81
N LEU A 262 2.26 7.71 1.99
CA LEU A 262 2.85 6.77 2.93
C LEU A 262 1.88 6.63 4.10
N TRP A 263 1.39 5.42 4.31
CA TRP A 263 0.66 5.04 5.51
C TRP A 263 1.67 4.68 6.58
N THR A 264 2.06 5.63 7.40
CA THR A 264 2.91 5.32 8.55
C THR A 264 2.04 4.85 9.68
N LEU A 265 2.15 3.58 10.08
CA LEU A 265 1.52 2.98 11.24
C LEU A 265 2.62 2.62 12.25
N ARG A 266 2.69 3.35 13.36
CA ARG A 266 3.59 2.97 14.47
C ARG A 266 2.79 2.53 15.67
N GLY A 267 3.01 1.31 16.16
CA GLY A 267 2.36 0.79 17.36
C GLY A 267 3.23 0.80 18.61
N GLY A 268 2.62 0.93 19.78
CA GLY A 268 3.23 0.60 21.07
C GLY A 268 3.19 -0.91 21.41
N PRO A 269 3.86 -1.35 22.49
CA PRO A 269 3.82 -2.73 22.98
C PRO A 269 2.40 -3.25 23.24
N GLY A 270 2.13 -4.48 22.84
CA GLY A 270 0.86 -5.18 23.15
C GLY A 270 -0.30 -4.86 22.21
N LYS A 271 -0.04 -4.22 21.05
CA LYS A 271 -1.08 -3.68 20.16
C LYS A 271 -1.24 -4.44 18.86
N GLU A 272 -2.47 -4.39 18.36
CA GLU A 272 -2.93 -5.02 17.11
C GLU A 272 -3.28 -3.93 16.09
N VAL A 273 -2.61 -3.95 14.95
CA VAL A 273 -3.02 -3.21 13.75
C VAL A 273 -3.77 -4.17 12.84
N VAL A 274 -5.00 -3.84 12.47
CA VAL A 274 -5.83 -4.66 11.59
C VAL A 274 -6.03 -3.95 10.25
N ILE A 275 -5.54 -4.52 9.17
CA ILE A 275 -5.76 -4.06 7.79
C ILE A 275 -6.39 -5.21 7.02
N GLU A 276 -7.68 -5.12 6.70
CA GLU A 276 -8.41 -6.20 6.03
C GLU A 276 -9.13 -5.70 4.79
N ARG A 277 -8.99 -6.40 3.66
CA ARG A 277 -9.79 -6.07 2.45
C ARG A 277 -9.59 -4.64 1.95
N CYS A 278 -8.41 -4.07 2.19
CA CYS A 278 -8.08 -2.71 1.76
C CYS A 278 -7.53 -2.67 0.33
N ASP A 279 -7.66 -1.54 -0.36
CA ASP A 279 -6.93 -1.21 -1.61
C ASP A 279 -6.23 0.13 -1.40
N LEU A 280 -4.92 0.10 -1.16
CA LEU A 280 -4.12 1.27 -0.83
C LEU A 280 -3.20 1.60 -2.00
N SER A 281 -3.44 2.74 -2.65
CA SER A 281 -2.58 3.21 -3.73
C SER A 281 -1.18 3.64 -3.28
N GLY A 282 -1.01 3.87 -1.97
CA GLY A 282 0.22 4.31 -1.34
C GLY A 282 1.09 3.18 -0.81
N GLY A 283 2.29 3.53 -0.34
CA GLY A 283 3.11 2.63 0.45
C GLY A 283 2.59 2.49 1.89
N LEU A 284 2.83 1.34 2.51
CA LEU A 284 2.56 1.09 3.92
C LEU A 284 3.87 1.07 4.70
N PHE A 285 4.06 1.98 5.63
CA PHE A 285 5.14 1.91 6.60
C PHE A 285 4.61 1.35 7.91
N LEU A 286 5.05 0.16 8.30
CA LEU A 286 4.82 -0.36 9.64
C LEU A 286 6.04 -0.04 10.51
N GLY A 287 5.83 0.32 11.77
CA GLY A 287 6.91 0.60 12.69
C GLY A 287 6.51 0.47 14.16
N GLY A 288 7.49 0.64 15.04
CA GLY A 288 7.29 0.58 16.47
C GLY A 288 7.18 -0.85 17.03
N ASP A 289 6.82 -0.92 18.30
CA ASP A 289 6.79 -2.11 19.15
C ASP A 289 5.47 -2.90 19.00
N LEU A 290 4.95 -3.01 17.77
CA LEU A 290 3.71 -3.73 17.48
C LEU A 290 3.77 -5.15 18.05
N SER A 291 2.78 -5.55 18.85
CA SER A 291 2.70 -6.95 19.30
C SER A 291 2.09 -7.86 18.26
N GLU A 292 1.28 -7.27 17.39
CA GLU A 292 0.56 -7.95 16.33
C GLU A 292 0.23 -6.93 15.24
N ALA A 293 0.44 -7.32 14.00
CA ALA A 293 -0.31 -6.73 12.90
C ALA A 293 -0.98 -7.89 12.18
N ARG A 294 -2.23 -7.67 11.80
CA ARG A 294 -3.03 -8.58 11.00
C ARG A 294 -3.32 -7.84 9.71
N VAL A 295 -2.60 -8.21 8.67
CA VAL A 295 -2.88 -7.71 7.32
C VAL A 295 -3.48 -8.88 6.56
N GLU A 296 -4.74 -8.75 6.16
CA GLU A 296 -5.47 -9.79 5.44
C GLU A 296 -6.16 -9.27 4.18
N ASP A 297 -6.12 -10.05 3.10
CA ASP A 297 -6.86 -9.76 1.87
C ASP A 297 -6.69 -8.31 1.38
N SER A 298 -5.51 -7.70 1.47
CA SER A 298 -5.32 -6.29 1.11
C SER A 298 -4.46 -6.12 -0.15
N ILE A 299 -4.67 -5.02 -0.88
CA ILE A 299 -3.90 -4.59 -2.06
C ILE A 299 -3.08 -3.37 -1.66
N PHE A 300 -1.79 -3.44 -1.94
CA PHE A 300 -0.85 -2.34 -1.77
C PHE A 300 -0.24 -2.04 -3.12
N ARG A 301 -0.41 -0.80 -3.60
CA ARG A 301 0.14 -0.36 -4.90
C ARG A 301 1.52 0.32 -4.78
N GLY A 302 1.93 0.66 -3.56
CA GLY A 302 3.24 1.20 -3.22
C GLY A 302 4.08 0.25 -2.36
N ALA A 303 5.26 0.71 -1.94
CA ALA A 303 6.20 -0.05 -1.12
C ALA A 303 5.66 -0.35 0.29
N ILE A 304 5.96 -1.52 0.85
CA ILE A 304 5.70 -1.84 2.25
C ILE A 304 7.00 -1.82 3.03
N ASN A 305 7.21 -0.77 3.80
CA ASN A 305 8.43 -0.57 4.58
C ASN A 305 8.18 -0.98 6.04
N GLY A 306 9.15 -1.68 6.63
CA GLY A 306 9.22 -1.91 8.07
C GLY A 306 10.32 -1.04 8.70
N HIS A 307 10.14 -0.58 9.93
CA HIS A 307 11.27 -0.08 10.73
C HIS A 307 12.15 -1.26 11.18
N ALA A 308 13.47 -1.09 11.23
CA ALA A 308 14.39 -2.16 11.68
C ALA A 308 14.07 -2.71 13.08
N ASP A 309 13.53 -1.85 13.96
CA ASP A 309 13.16 -2.21 15.34
C ASP A 309 11.79 -2.92 15.44
N MET A 310 11.13 -3.23 14.32
CA MET A 310 9.84 -3.91 14.37
C MET A 310 9.98 -5.32 14.94
N LYS A 311 9.15 -5.62 15.94
CA LYS A 311 8.87 -7.02 16.29
C LYS A 311 8.16 -7.71 15.13
N PRO A 312 8.38 -9.02 14.94
CA PRO A 312 7.75 -9.78 13.87
C PRO A 312 6.23 -9.60 13.90
N VAL A 313 5.68 -9.16 12.77
CA VAL A 313 4.23 -9.19 12.54
C VAL A 313 3.79 -10.65 12.59
N LYS A 314 2.86 -10.97 13.48
CA LYS A 314 2.51 -12.37 13.73
C LYS A 314 1.83 -13.03 12.53
N ARG A 315 1.09 -12.26 11.71
CA ARG A 315 0.22 -12.85 10.70
C ARG A 315 -0.05 -11.96 9.49
N TRP A 316 0.39 -12.43 8.33
CA TRP A 316 -0.03 -11.98 7.00
C TRP A 316 -0.78 -13.13 6.32
N ARG A 317 -2.01 -12.91 5.80
CA ARG A 317 -2.78 -13.94 5.05
C ARG A 317 -3.55 -13.34 3.90
N GLY A 318 -3.72 -14.02 2.76
CA GLY A 318 -4.68 -13.54 1.74
C GLY A 318 -4.26 -12.30 0.92
N ASN A 319 -3.12 -11.68 1.26
CA ASN A 319 -2.73 -10.37 0.71
C ASN A 319 -2.18 -10.48 -0.70
N LEU A 320 -2.54 -9.52 -1.56
CA LEU A 320 -1.98 -9.33 -2.89
C LEU A 320 -1.12 -8.07 -2.88
N PHE A 321 0.20 -8.22 -3.07
CA PHE A 321 1.07 -7.06 -3.25
C PHE A 321 1.16 -6.68 -4.73
N TYR A 322 1.41 -5.42 -5.04
CA TYR A 322 1.61 -5.00 -6.42
C TYR A 322 2.40 -3.68 -6.46
N GLN A 323 3.62 -3.62 -7.00
CA GLN A 323 4.41 -2.37 -6.95
C GLN A 323 4.74 -1.83 -8.35
N ARG A 324 3.95 -0.85 -8.82
CA ARG A 324 4.25 -0.11 -10.07
C ARG A 324 4.55 1.35 -9.80
N ALA A 325 5.71 1.61 -9.19
CA ALA A 325 6.57 2.78 -9.39
C ALA A 325 7.71 2.79 -8.36
N ALA A 326 8.90 3.20 -8.82
CA ALA A 326 10.05 3.41 -7.96
C ALA A 326 9.76 4.48 -6.92
N VAL A 327 9.93 4.13 -5.65
CA VAL A 327 10.15 5.18 -4.67
C VAL A 327 11.59 5.62 -4.88
N THR A 328 11.78 6.85 -5.38
CA THR A 328 13.09 7.44 -5.72
C THR A 328 13.95 7.77 -4.48
N GLY A 329 13.81 7.02 -3.39
CA GLY A 329 14.56 7.20 -2.16
C GLY A 329 15.58 6.07 -1.97
N PRO A 330 16.89 6.36 -1.91
CA PRO A 330 17.87 5.37 -1.46
C PRO A 330 17.51 4.94 -0.04
N GLY A 331 17.19 3.65 0.15
CA GLY A 331 16.96 3.04 1.47
C GLY A 331 15.52 2.66 1.83
N MET A 332 14.57 2.69 0.89
CA MET A 332 13.25 2.07 1.13
C MET A 332 13.30 0.59 0.77
N TYR A 333 13.60 -0.21 1.78
CA TYR A 333 13.63 -1.66 1.72
C TYR A 333 12.27 -2.20 2.13
N ASN A 334 11.71 -3.05 1.27
CA ASN A 334 10.47 -3.74 1.59
C ASN A 334 10.78 -4.85 2.61
N ALA A 335 10.65 -4.53 3.89
CA ALA A 335 10.84 -5.47 4.98
C ALA A 335 9.47 -5.90 5.51
N LEU A 336 9.11 -7.17 5.33
CA LEU A 336 7.94 -7.78 5.96
C LEU A 336 8.38 -8.60 7.19
N PRO A 337 8.60 -7.99 8.37
CA PRO A 337 8.96 -8.74 9.57
C PRO A 337 7.81 -9.63 10.00
N GLY A 338 8.05 -10.91 10.30
CA GLY A 338 6.95 -11.79 10.72
C GLY A 338 7.02 -13.25 10.32
N THR A 339 6.11 -14.05 10.90
CA THR A 339 5.67 -15.33 10.32
C THR A 339 4.62 -15.04 9.26
N HIS A 340 4.85 -15.57 8.06
CA HIS A 340 3.92 -15.46 6.94
C HIS A 340 3.32 -16.84 6.69
N GLU A 341 2.00 -16.95 6.71
CA GLU A 341 1.29 -18.19 6.40
C GLU A 341 0.28 -17.86 5.31
N ASP A 342 0.24 -18.63 4.22
CA ASP A 342 -0.70 -18.39 3.12
C ASP A 342 -0.57 -16.97 2.56
N LEU A 343 0.69 -16.58 2.32
CA LEU A 343 1.03 -15.29 1.73
C LEU A 343 0.86 -15.38 0.21
N TYR A 344 -0.15 -14.68 -0.30
CA TYR A 344 -0.51 -14.72 -1.71
C TYR A 344 0.14 -13.56 -2.48
N CYS A 345 1.47 -13.47 -2.47
CA CYS A 345 2.14 -12.36 -3.16
C CYS A 345 1.88 -12.42 -4.65
N PHE A 346 1.49 -11.28 -5.22
CA PHE A 346 1.87 -10.94 -6.58
C PHE A 346 2.93 -9.85 -6.47
N ALA A 347 3.85 -9.78 -7.41
CA ALA A 347 4.77 -8.64 -7.47
C ALA A 347 5.06 -8.42 -8.93
N ASP A 348 4.56 -7.32 -9.49
CA ASP A 348 4.89 -6.84 -10.83
C ASP A 348 5.89 -5.71 -10.65
N PHE A 349 7.04 -5.83 -11.28
CA PHE A 349 8.06 -4.80 -11.27
C PHE A 349 8.13 -4.24 -12.68
N THR A 350 7.73 -2.99 -12.86
CA THR A 350 8.06 -2.28 -14.10
C THR A 350 9.12 -1.25 -13.78
N ASP A 351 10.39 -1.61 -13.99
CA ASP A 351 11.48 -0.65 -13.90
C ASP A 351 11.30 0.39 -15.00
N LYS A 352 11.15 1.66 -14.61
CA LYS A 352 11.48 2.74 -15.55
C LYS A 352 13.00 2.82 -15.61
N ALA A 353 13.54 2.99 -16.82
CA ALA A 353 14.98 3.09 -17.03
C ALA A 353 15.61 4.13 -16.08
N GLY A 354 16.56 3.69 -15.24
CA GLY A 354 17.31 4.54 -14.32
C GLY A 354 16.85 4.56 -12.86
N GLU A 355 15.82 3.79 -12.47
CA GLU A 355 15.21 3.90 -11.13
C GLU A 355 15.74 2.91 -10.05
N GLY A 356 16.82 2.18 -10.32
CA GLY A 356 17.49 1.31 -9.34
C GLY A 356 16.85 -0.07 -9.17
N ASN A 357 17.54 -0.96 -8.44
CA ASN A 357 17.17 -2.37 -8.26
C ASN A 357 15.95 -2.54 -7.34
N PRO A 358 14.79 -3.04 -7.81
CA PRO A 358 13.66 -3.28 -6.93
C PRO A 358 13.94 -4.53 -6.08
N HIS A 359 14.36 -4.32 -4.85
CA HIS A 359 14.48 -5.37 -3.86
C HIS A 359 13.16 -5.53 -3.09
N PHE A 360 12.33 -6.51 -3.46
CA PHE A 360 10.99 -6.63 -2.87
C PHE A 360 10.94 -7.28 -1.49
N PHE A 361 11.91 -8.10 -1.15
CA PHE A 361 12.17 -8.45 0.23
C PHE A 361 13.60 -8.11 0.54
N THR A 362 13.82 -7.06 1.32
CA THR A 362 15.14 -6.65 1.81
C THR A 362 15.11 -6.39 3.31
N TYR A 363 16.02 -7.06 4.03
CA TYR A 363 16.39 -6.90 5.44
C TYR A 363 15.40 -6.32 6.49
N ALA A 364 15.12 -7.13 7.52
CA ALA A 364 14.98 -6.72 8.95
C ALA A 364 14.88 -7.91 9.94
N ILE A 365 14.88 -9.17 9.46
CA ILE A 365 14.59 -10.34 10.32
C ILE A 365 15.80 -11.28 10.42
N ALA A 366 16.92 -10.80 10.95
CA ALA A 366 17.88 -11.73 11.51
C ALA A 366 17.16 -12.57 12.60
N ASP A 367 17.41 -13.88 12.65
CA ASP A 367 16.96 -14.79 13.73
C ASP A 367 15.50 -15.29 13.73
N LYS A 368 14.76 -15.25 12.61
CA LYS A 368 13.43 -15.90 12.53
C LYS A 368 13.22 -16.73 11.25
N PRO A 369 12.46 -17.83 11.35
CA PRO A 369 12.05 -18.59 10.19
C PRO A 369 11.02 -17.82 9.37
N ILE A 370 11.27 -17.68 8.07
CA ILE A 370 10.34 -17.13 7.08
C ILE A 370 9.70 -18.32 6.35
N THR A 371 8.37 -18.34 6.23
CA THR A 371 7.66 -19.28 5.34
C THR A 371 6.89 -18.48 4.31
N MET A 372 7.09 -18.75 3.03
CA MET A 372 6.30 -18.18 1.94
C MET A 372 5.54 -19.32 1.29
N SER A 373 4.21 -19.24 1.20
CA SER A 373 3.40 -20.29 0.59
C SER A 373 2.40 -19.72 -0.42
N HIS A 374 2.36 -20.31 -1.62
CA HIS A 374 1.46 -19.92 -2.71
C HIS A 374 1.68 -18.51 -3.29
N CYS A 375 2.94 -18.05 -3.34
CA CYS A 375 3.29 -16.78 -3.98
C CYS A 375 3.46 -16.91 -5.50
N VAL A 376 3.16 -15.84 -6.23
CA VAL A 376 3.51 -15.64 -7.64
C VAL A 376 4.41 -14.41 -7.75
N PHE A 377 5.62 -14.59 -8.25
CA PHE A 377 6.57 -13.51 -8.53
C PHE A 377 6.64 -13.32 -10.05
N ASP A 378 6.19 -12.17 -10.55
CA ASP A 378 6.16 -11.84 -11.99
C ASP A 378 7.03 -10.61 -12.24
N TYR A 379 8.30 -10.82 -12.60
CA TYR A 379 9.22 -9.70 -12.80
C TYR A 379 9.15 -9.14 -14.22
N ARG A 380 9.05 -7.82 -14.40
CA ARG A 380 9.02 -7.16 -15.73
C ARG A 380 9.98 -5.99 -15.85
N GLY A 381 11.27 -6.27 -15.66
CA GLY A 381 12.31 -5.32 -16.02
C GLY A 381 12.31 -5.01 -17.52
N ALA A 382 12.62 -3.77 -17.88
CA ALA A 382 12.94 -3.47 -19.27
C ALA A 382 14.20 -4.28 -19.69
N PRO A 383 14.27 -4.76 -20.95
CA PRO A 383 15.45 -5.46 -21.44
C PRO A 383 16.72 -4.64 -21.22
N GLY A 384 17.77 -5.24 -20.64
CA GLY A 384 19.06 -4.60 -20.42
C GLY A 384 19.22 -3.78 -19.13
N ILE A 385 18.27 -3.87 -18.18
CA ILE A 385 18.45 -3.36 -16.81
C ILE A 385 18.90 -4.53 -15.93
N ASP A 386 20.17 -4.52 -15.52
CA ASP A 386 20.93 -5.68 -15.00
C ASP A 386 20.79 -5.98 -13.50
N THR A 387 19.83 -5.39 -12.78
CA THR A 387 19.90 -5.42 -11.31
C THR A 387 18.51 -5.47 -10.70
N GLY A 388 17.90 -6.65 -10.59
CA GLY A 388 16.59 -6.84 -9.96
C GLY A 388 16.60 -8.11 -9.11
N ASP A 389 16.48 -8.02 -7.79
CA ASP A 389 16.34 -9.18 -6.89
C ASP A 389 14.98 -9.20 -6.19
N VAL A 390 14.06 -10.12 -6.55
CA VAL A 390 12.71 -10.15 -5.95
C VAL A 390 12.79 -10.48 -4.46
N ILE A 391 13.70 -11.37 -4.09
CA ILE A 391 14.08 -11.61 -2.71
C ILE A 391 15.57 -11.33 -2.61
N ASP A 392 15.98 -10.36 -1.80
CA ASP A 392 17.37 -10.15 -1.44
C ASP A 392 17.50 -10.08 0.08
N THR A 393 18.08 -11.10 0.68
CA THR A 393 18.32 -11.06 2.13
C THR A 393 19.44 -10.12 2.52
N GLY A 394 20.06 -9.43 1.54
CA GLY A 394 20.98 -8.30 1.60
C GLY A 394 22.41 -8.65 1.97
N ALA A 395 23.37 -7.81 1.58
CA ALA A 395 24.79 -8.04 1.83
C ALA A 395 25.17 -7.75 3.30
N GLY A 396 25.21 -8.76 4.16
CA GLY A 396 25.72 -8.67 5.53
C GLY A 396 25.65 -9.99 6.30
N ASP A 397 26.39 -10.09 7.40
CA ASP A 397 26.56 -11.28 8.27
C ASP A 397 25.26 -11.78 8.96
N ALA A 398 24.08 -11.33 8.54
CA ALA A 398 22.84 -11.73 9.15
C ALA A 398 22.55 -13.22 8.89
N VAL A 399 22.51 -14.00 9.96
CA VAL A 399 22.15 -15.42 9.93
C VAL A 399 20.64 -15.53 9.76
N LEU A 400 20.20 -16.09 8.62
CA LEU A 400 18.79 -16.47 8.46
C LEU A 400 18.60 -17.86 9.09
N ASP A 401 17.74 -17.98 10.08
CA ASP A 401 17.49 -19.28 10.73
C ASP A 401 16.92 -20.31 9.72
N ARG A 402 15.84 -19.95 9.02
CA ARG A 402 15.25 -20.80 7.97
C ARG A 402 14.39 -19.98 7.01
N VAL A 403 14.52 -20.20 5.70
CA VAL A 403 13.57 -19.70 4.70
C VAL A 403 12.89 -20.90 4.06
N LEU A 404 11.58 -21.06 4.23
CA LEU A 404 10.79 -22.09 3.55
C LEU A 404 9.95 -21.42 2.44
N VAL A 405 10.16 -21.81 1.18
CA VAL A 405 9.35 -21.37 0.06
C VAL A 405 8.54 -22.57 -0.44
N LEU A 406 7.22 -22.46 -0.44
CA LEU A 406 6.28 -23.53 -0.70
C LEU A 406 5.34 -23.13 -1.85
N LYS A 407 5.22 -23.93 -2.90
CA LYS A 407 4.16 -23.71 -3.92
C LYS A 407 4.25 -22.35 -4.61
N CYS A 408 5.45 -21.82 -4.82
CA CYS A 408 5.61 -20.51 -5.45
C CYS A 408 5.91 -20.62 -6.95
N VAL A 409 5.39 -19.69 -7.75
CA VAL A 409 5.76 -19.50 -9.16
C VAL A 409 6.67 -18.29 -9.27
N GLY A 410 7.83 -18.42 -9.91
CA GLY A 410 8.63 -17.28 -10.37
C GLY A 410 8.65 -17.25 -11.89
N ASP A 411 8.23 -16.15 -12.51
CA ASP A 411 8.33 -15.90 -13.95
C ASP A 411 9.25 -14.70 -14.20
N ARG A 412 10.17 -14.84 -15.17
CA ARG A 412 11.13 -13.81 -15.54
C ARG A 412 11.36 -13.76 -17.06
N PRO A 413 10.84 -12.75 -17.76
CA PRO A 413 10.83 -12.75 -19.21
C PRO A 413 11.97 -12.00 -19.92
N VAL A 414 12.93 -11.26 -19.28
CA VAL A 414 13.87 -10.45 -20.11
C VAL A 414 15.21 -9.86 -19.57
N ALA A 415 15.73 -10.07 -18.34
CA ALA A 415 16.95 -9.34 -17.88
C ALA A 415 17.89 -10.10 -16.90
N ALA A 416 19.08 -9.54 -16.58
CA ALA A 416 20.08 -10.08 -15.62
C ALA A 416 19.79 -9.70 -14.15
N GLY A 417 20.13 -10.58 -13.19
CA GLY A 417 19.76 -10.50 -11.75
C GLY A 417 19.28 -11.85 -11.19
N ALA A 418 18.66 -11.92 -10.01
CA ALA A 418 18.09 -13.15 -9.47
C ALA A 418 16.62 -12.98 -9.09
N ILE A 419 15.73 -13.94 -9.35
CA ILE A 419 14.41 -13.91 -8.72
C ILE A 419 14.61 -14.04 -7.20
N TRP A 420 15.42 -15.00 -6.75
CA TRP A 420 15.73 -15.16 -5.34
C TRP A 420 17.21 -15.14 -5.07
N LYS A 421 17.62 -14.27 -4.15
CA LYS A 421 19.00 -14.04 -3.72
C LYS A 421 19.09 -14.14 -2.21
N PHE A 422 19.94 -15.06 -1.75
CA PHE A 422 20.13 -15.35 -0.32
C PHE A 422 21.60 -15.22 0.09
N PRO A 423 22.13 -13.99 0.25
CA PRO A 423 23.42 -13.76 0.89
C PRO A 423 23.37 -14.16 2.38
N GLY A 424 24.39 -14.90 2.82
CA GLY A 424 24.64 -15.21 4.24
C GLY A 424 24.23 -16.62 4.69
N PRO A 425 24.81 -17.14 5.80
CA PRO A 425 24.55 -18.48 6.30
C PRO A 425 23.10 -18.60 6.77
N GLY A 426 22.28 -19.31 6.01
CA GLY A 426 20.93 -19.62 6.41
C GLY A 426 20.30 -20.76 5.64
N HIS A 427 19.35 -21.45 6.26
CA HIS A 427 18.75 -22.68 5.74
C HIS A 427 17.57 -22.37 4.80
N LEU A 428 17.79 -22.31 3.48
CA LEU A 428 16.71 -22.31 2.49
C LEU A 428 16.13 -23.72 2.33
N SER A 429 14.80 -23.83 2.32
CA SER A 429 14.06 -25.00 1.87
C SER A 429 13.08 -24.57 0.78
N LEU A 430 13.20 -25.15 -0.40
CA LEU A 430 12.25 -24.97 -1.50
C LEU A 430 11.38 -26.22 -1.58
N ARG A 431 10.06 -26.06 -1.60
CA ARG A 431 9.11 -27.17 -1.71
C ARG A 431 8.07 -26.85 -2.74
N HIS A 432 7.92 -27.72 -3.73
CA HIS A 432 6.89 -27.59 -4.76
C HIS A 432 6.91 -26.22 -5.43
N CYS A 433 8.06 -25.64 -5.75
CA CYS A 433 8.11 -24.35 -6.45
C CYS A 433 8.28 -24.57 -7.96
N THR A 434 7.73 -23.69 -8.79
CA THR A 434 8.03 -23.61 -10.22
C THR A 434 8.78 -22.31 -10.48
N ILE A 435 9.99 -22.40 -11.01
CA ILE A 435 10.78 -21.24 -11.40
C ILE A 435 11.01 -21.34 -12.89
N TYR A 436 10.47 -20.37 -13.61
CA TYR A 436 10.54 -20.25 -15.04
C TYR A 436 11.27 -18.97 -15.40
N THR A 437 12.33 -19.09 -16.20
CA THR A 437 13.07 -17.94 -16.73
C THR A 437 12.99 -17.96 -18.25
N ALA A 438 12.25 -17.00 -18.80
CA ALA A 438 12.16 -16.73 -20.22
C ALA A 438 13.18 -15.65 -20.63
N GLY A 439 14.49 -15.87 -20.53
CA GLY A 439 15.49 -14.84 -20.90
C GLY A 439 16.92 -15.15 -20.45
N SER A 440 17.88 -14.33 -20.89
CA SER A 440 19.26 -14.37 -20.39
C SER A 440 19.32 -13.82 -18.96
N GLY A 441 19.35 -14.71 -17.96
CA GLY A 441 19.42 -14.33 -16.54
C GLY A 441 19.37 -15.55 -15.62
N SER A 442 19.51 -15.31 -14.32
CA SER A 442 19.35 -16.35 -13.28
C SER A 442 17.96 -16.32 -12.63
N GLY A 443 17.37 -17.50 -12.41
CA GLY A 443 16.13 -17.70 -11.66
C GLY A 443 16.39 -17.62 -10.17
N VAL A 444 17.05 -18.62 -9.59
CA VAL A 444 17.60 -18.54 -8.23
C VAL A 444 19.09 -18.28 -8.32
N HIS A 445 19.59 -17.35 -7.52
CA HIS A 445 21.01 -17.04 -7.46
C HIS A 445 21.48 -17.04 -6.01
N TYR A 446 22.52 -17.82 -5.74
CA TYR A 446 23.29 -17.67 -4.52
C TYR A 446 24.52 -16.82 -4.83
N PRO A 447 24.52 -15.54 -4.44
CA PRO A 447 25.68 -14.69 -4.64
C PRO A 447 26.82 -15.21 -3.77
N HIS A 448 28.01 -15.14 -4.33
CA HIS A 448 29.30 -15.50 -3.77
C HIS A 448 29.42 -15.16 -2.27
N SER A 449 29.16 -16.11 -1.36
CA SER A 449 29.70 -16.00 0.00
C SER A 449 31.08 -16.64 -0.05
N THR A 450 32.11 -15.81 -0.03
CA THR A 450 33.50 -16.26 0.25
C THR A 450 33.67 -16.69 1.72
N GLU A 451 32.60 -16.67 2.49
CA GLU A 451 32.60 -16.88 3.93
C GLU A 451 32.67 -18.37 4.27
N ALA A 452 33.64 -18.72 5.11
CA ALA A 452 33.69 -20.04 5.73
C ALA A 452 32.41 -20.25 6.57
N GLY A 453 31.66 -21.32 6.31
CA GLY A 453 30.40 -21.61 7.01
C GLY A 453 29.16 -21.73 6.11
N ALA A 454 29.31 -21.61 4.80
CA ALA A 454 28.21 -21.78 3.84
C ALA A 454 27.65 -23.22 3.74
N ALA A 455 28.22 -24.16 4.48
CA ALA A 455 27.82 -25.56 4.42
C ALA A 455 26.40 -25.76 4.95
N GLY A 456 25.53 -26.44 4.18
CA GLY A 456 24.15 -26.73 4.55
C GLY A 456 23.18 -25.55 4.47
N MET A 457 23.55 -24.46 3.80
CA MET A 457 22.66 -23.32 3.53
C MET A 457 21.41 -23.72 2.75
N ILE A 458 21.47 -24.72 1.88
CA ILE A 458 20.27 -25.31 1.28
C ILE A 458 19.92 -26.56 2.07
N SER A 459 18.91 -26.43 2.90
CA SER A 459 18.38 -27.51 3.76
C SER A 459 17.54 -28.52 3.00
N GLY A 460 16.95 -28.15 1.85
CA GLY A 460 16.24 -29.08 0.96
C GLY A 460 15.52 -28.43 -0.22
N ILE A 461 15.38 -29.16 -1.33
CA ILE A 461 14.62 -28.76 -2.52
C ILE A 461 13.69 -29.90 -2.94
N THR A 462 12.46 -29.91 -2.46
CA THR A 462 11.51 -31.01 -2.67
C THR A 462 10.51 -30.69 -3.77
N GLY A 463 10.28 -31.60 -4.72
CA GLY A 463 9.22 -31.51 -5.74
C GLY A 463 9.15 -30.21 -6.54
N SER A 464 10.26 -29.48 -6.70
CA SER A 464 10.31 -28.18 -7.40
C SER A 464 10.79 -28.35 -8.85
N ILE A 465 10.31 -27.49 -9.76
CA ILE A 465 10.75 -27.39 -11.16
C ILE A 465 11.55 -26.10 -11.35
N PHE A 466 12.73 -26.20 -11.94
CA PHE A 466 13.51 -25.07 -12.42
C PHE A 466 13.66 -25.22 -13.94
N TRP A 467 13.17 -24.24 -14.71
CA TRP A 467 13.14 -24.33 -16.17
C TRP A 467 13.52 -23.00 -16.82
N ALA A 468 14.27 -23.09 -17.92
CA ALA A 468 14.60 -21.95 -18.74
C ALA A 468 14.48 -22.29 -20.22
N ASP A 469 13.95 -21.37 -21.02
CA ASP A 469 13.69 -21.60 -22.45
C ASP A 469 14.73 -20.96 -23.39
N VAL A 470 15.64 -20.14 -22.85
CA VAL A 470 16.73 -19.50 -23.61
C VAL A 470 18.05 -20.19 -23.29
N PRO A 471 18.90 -20.45 -24.30
CA PRO A 471 20.30 -20.84 -24.07
C PRO A 471 21.01 -19.87 -23.11
N ASP A 472 21.93 -20.40 -22.30
CA ASP A 472 22.80 -19.63 -21.38
C ASP A 472 22.11 -18.98 -20.16
N SER A 473 20.87 -19.35 -19.87
CA SER A 473 20.14 -18.93 -18.67
C SER A 473 20.23 -19.96 -17.55
N LEU A 474 20.32 -19.48 -16.30
CA LEU A 474 20.46 -20.33 -15.12
C LEU A 474 19.20 -20.26 -14.27
N ALA A 475 18.26 -21.18 -14.43
CA ALA A 475 17.12 -21.25 -13.52
C ALA A 475 17.55 -21.44 -12.04
N PHE A 476 18.74 -22.02 -11.82
CA PHE A 476 19.40 -22.10 -10.51
C PHE A 476 20.92 -21.93 -10.69
N GLY A 477 21.50 -20.91 -10.05
CA GLY A 477 22.93 -20.60 -10.07
C GLY A 477 23.50 -20.41 -8.67
N CYS A 478 24.76 -20.82 -8.49
CA CYS A 478 25.54 -20.58 -7.28
C CYS A 478 26.92 -20.08 -7.71
N ASP A 479 27.30 -18.88 -7.27
CA ASP A 479 28.59 -18.25 -7.60
C ASP A 479 29.66 -18.67 -6.59
N ALA A 480 29.87 -19.98 -6.42
CA ALA A 480 30.94 -20.50 -5.57
C ALA A 480 32.09 -21.05 -6.43
N PRO A 481 33.37 -20.88 -6.04
CA PRO A 481 34.46 -21.64 -6.64
C PRO A 481 34.15 -23.15 -6.51
N GLU A 482 34.45 -23.93 -7.55
CA GLU A 482 34.01 -25.33 -7.74
C GLU A 482 34.19 -26.25 -6.51
N THR A 483 35.16 -25.96 -5.66
CA THR A 483 35.47 -26.75 -4.45
C THR A 483 34.53 -26.51 -3.27
N VAL A 484 33.72 -25.44 -3.27
CA VAL A 484 32.84 -25.05 -2.13
C VAL A 484 31.35 -25.33 -2.42
N ALA A 485 30.98 -25.46 -3.70
CA ALA A 485 29.58 -25.70 -4.13
C ALA A 485 28.96 -26.99 -3.52
N VAL A 486 29.77 -28.01 -3.23
CA VAL A 486 29.32 -29.29 -2.65
C VAL A 486 28.91 -29.12 -1.18
N ASP A 487 29.48 -28.15 -0.46
CA ASP A 487 29.21 -27.97 0.95
C ASP A 487 27.86 -27.27 1.21
N TYR A 488 27.35 -26.45 0.28
CA TYR A 488 26.08 -25.71 0.44
C TYR A 488 24.87 -26.61 0.71
N LEU A 489 24.94 -27.90 0.39
CA LEU A 489 23.83 -28.86 0.51
C LEU A 489 24.09 -29.82 1.67
N ALA A 490 23.16 -29.92 2.62
CA ALA A 490 23.28 -30.90 3.70
C ALA A 490 23.21 -32.35 3.13
N PRO A 491 24.12 -33.28 3.49
CA PRO A 491 24.18 -34.64 2.92
C PRO A 491 22.91 -35.50 3.03
N GLY A 492 21.94 -35.10 3.86
CA GLY A 492 20.63 -35.74 4.03
C GLY A 492 19.45 -35.02 3.34
N GLY A 493 19.64 -33.80 2.83
CA GLY A 493 18.55 -32.96 2.32
C GLY A 493 17.89 -33.48 1.04
N PHE A 494 18.52 -34.43 0.32
CA PHE A 494 18.05 -34.97 -0.98
C PHE A 494 17.36 -36.33 -0.93
N ALA A 495 17.25 -37.00 0.22
CA ALA A 495 16.72 -38.36 0.25
C ALA A 495 15.31 -38.48 -0.36
N ASP A 496 14.53 -37.38 -0.30
CA ASP A 496 13.17 -37.27 -0.83
C ASP A 496 13.03 -36.30 -2.02
N ASN A 497 14.15 -35.77 -2.53
CA ASN A 497 14.12 -34.73 -3.56
C ASN A 497 14.32 -35.33 -4.95
N VAL A 498 13.22 -35.55 -5.66
CA VAL A 498 13.24 -35.55 -7.12
C VAL A 498 13.11 -34.10 -7.57
N GLY A 499 14.17 -33.31 -7.45
CA GLY A 499 14.22 -31.98 -8.04
C GLY A 499 14.28 -32.13 -9.57
N PHE A 500 13.31 -31.57 -10.30
CA PHE A 500 13.29 -31.64 -11.76
C PHE A 500 13.95 -30.38 -12.33
N GLY A 501 14.89 -30.58 -13.25
CA GLY A 501 15.50 -29.49 -14.02
C GLY A 501 16.65 -28.76 -13.33
N LEU A 502 17.62 -29.47 -12.74
CA LEU A 502 18.95 -28.88 -12.54
C LEU A 502 19.57 -28.65 -13.93
N ALA A 503 19.33 -27.46 -14.48
CA ALA A 503 19.92 -26.85 -15.66
C ALA A 503 19.91 -27.71 -16.94
N LYS A 504 18.96 -27.43 -17.85
CA LYS A 504 19.20 -27.72 -19.27
C LYS A 504 20.13 -26.65 -19.82
N HIS A 505 21.42 -26.97 -19.93
CA HIS A 505 22.33 -26.21 -20.80
C HIS A 505 22.16 -26.73 -22.24
N THR A 506 21.25 -26.14 -23.02
CA THR A 506 21.31 -26.33 -24.48
C THR A 506 22.42 -25.45 -25.02
N ASN A 507 23.64 -25.98 -25.06
CA ASN A 507 24.58 -25.90 -26.19
C ASN A 507 26.03 -26.12 -25.71
N ASN A 508 26.73 -27.03 -26.38
CA ASN A 508 28.13 -27.38 -26.17
C ASN A 508 29.10 -26.18 -26.32
N VAL A 509 29.23 -25.34 -25.30
CA VAL A 509 30.39 -24.44 -25.16
C VAL A 509 31.25 -24.97 -24.02
N ALA A 510 32.46 -25.41 -24.36
CA ALA A 510 33.38 -26.19 -23.54
C ALA A 510 33.99 -25.43 -22.32
N GLY A 511 33.27 -24.48 -21.71
CA GLY A 511 33.79 -23.63 -20.63
C GLY A 511 32.89 -23.40 -19.42
N ALA A 512 31.58 -23.70 -19.50
CA ALA A 512 30.64 -23.54 -18.36
C ALA A 512 30.30 -24.87 -17.66
N ALA A 513 30.68 -26.01 -18.25
CA ALA A 513 30.53 -27.33 -17.63
C ALA A 513 31.28 -27.47 -16.29
N THR A 514 32.28 -26.62 -16.08
CA THR A 514 33.19 -26.59 -14.93
C THR A 514 32.51 -26.09 -13.65
N ALA A 515 31.68 -25.05 -13.70
CA ALA A 515 31.00 -24.54 -12.50
C ALA A 515 29.90 -25.49 -11.96
N ILE A 516 29.30 -26.33 -12.82
CA ILE A 516 28.25 -27.30 -12.42
C ILE A 516 28.84 -28.71 -12.21
N THR A 517 30.13 -28.95 -12.49
CA THR A 517 30.73 -30.29 -12.24
C THR A 517 30.73 -30.71 -10.77
N GLY A 518 30.68 -29.77 -9.82
CA GLY A 518 30.54 -30.07 -8.40
C GLY A 518 29.14 -30.55 -7.99
N MET A 519 28.08 -29.93 -8.52
CA MET A 519 26.69 -30.30 -8.18
C MET A 519 26.14 -31.46 -9.04
N SER A 520 26.58 -31.59 -10.30
CA SER A 520 26.06 -32.62 -11.22
C SER A 520 26.50 -34.05 -10.85
N GLN A 521 27.63 -34.21 -10.16
CA GLN A 521 28.21 -35.53 -9.92
C GLN A 521 27.65 -36.26 -8.69
N VAL A 522 27.04 -35.55 -7.73
CA VAL A 522 26.81 -36.17 -6.43
C VAL A 522 25.53 -37.04 -6.39
N ARG A 523 24.40 -36.67 -7.03
CA ARG A 523 23.15 -37.50 -6.96
C ARG A 523 22.15 -37.42 -8.13
N LEU A 524 22.41 -36.72 -9.24
CA LEU A 524 21.53 -36.79 -10.43
C LEU A 524 21.50 -38.19 -11.08
N SER A 525 22.46 -39.04 -10.75
CA SER A 525 22.57 -40.43 -11.22
C SER A 525 21.38 -41.34 -10.88
N LYS A 526 20.47 -40.92 -10.00
CA LYS A 526 19.24 -41.67 -9.67
C LYS A 526 18.02 -41.29 -10.53
N LEU A 527 18.09 -40.20 -11.29
CA LEU A 527 17.01 -39.77 -12.18
C LEU A 527 17.23 -40.31 -13.60
N PRO A 528 16.19 -40.84 -14.28
CA PRO A 528 16.30 -41.15 -15.68
C PRO A 528 16.68 -39.90 -16.49
N GLN A 529 17.68 -40.00 -17.37
CA GLN A 529 18.13 -38.90 -18.24
C GLN A 529 16.96 -38.27 -19.02
N ALA A 530 15.98 -39.08 -19.44
CA ALA A 530 14.78 -38.62 -20.12
C ALA A 530 13.92 -37.64 -19.29
N MET A 531 14.00 -37.67 -17.95
CA MET A 531 13.33 -36.69 -17.09
C MET A 531 14.13 -35.39 -16.96
N LEU A 532 15.46 -35.45 -17.03
CA LEU A 532 16.32 -34.26 -17.02
C LEU A 532 16.20 -33.47 -18.33
N ASP A 533 15.99 -34.18 -19.44
CA ASP A 533 15.84 -33.58 -20.77
C ASP A 533 14.39 -33.19 -21.11
N ALA A 534 13.43 -33.52 -20.24
CA ALA A 534 12.01 -33.30 -20.48
C ALA A 534 11.66 -31.81 -20.40
N ASP A 535 11.23 -31.26 -21.53
CA ASP A 535 10.51 -29.99 -21.56
C ASP A 535 9.19 -30.12 -20.77
N PRO A 536 8.93 -29.29 -19.74
CA PRO A 536 7.70 -29.35 -18.96
C PRO A 536 6.44 -29.22 -19.80
N SER A 537 6.50 -28.54 -20.94
CA SER A 537 5.34 -28.23 -21.79
C SER A 537 4.21 -27.64 -20.94
N PHE A 538 4.53 -26.56 -20.21
CA PHE A 538 3.58 -25.91 -19.31
C PHE A 538 2.25 -25.62 -20.00
N ALA A 539 1.16 -25.70 -19.24
CA ALA A 539 -0.18 -25.59 -19.79
C ALA A 539 -0.41 -24.28 -20.54
N ASP A 540 0.08 -23.19 -19.96
CA ASP A 540 0.15 -21.85 -20.51
C ASP A 540 1.11 -21.00 -19.63
N PRO A 541 2.41 -20.97 -19.94
CA PRO A 541 3.39 -20.21 -19.15
C PRO A 541 3.21 -18.69 -19.30
N THR A 542 2.28 -18.23 -20.17
CA THR A 542 1.99 -16.80 -20.32
C THR A 542 1.00 -16.30 -19.27
N ARG A 543 0.42 -17.18 -18.44
CA ARG A 543 -0.51 -16.82 -17.37
C ARG A 543 0.20 -16.03 -16.28
N ASN A 544 -0.10 -14.75 -16.21
CA ASN A 544 0.40 -13.80 -15.24
C ASN A 544 -0.65 -12.71 -15.02
N LEU A 545 -0.39 -11.71 -14.15
CA LEU A 545 -1.42 -10.71 -13.85
C LEU A 545 -1.84 -9.88 -15.06
N LEU A 546 -0.94 -9.61 -16.01
CA LEU A 546 -1.30 -8.89 -17.23
C LEU A 546 -2.21 -9.72 -18.13
N THR A 547 -1.86 -10.98 -18.39
CA THR A 547 -2.70 -11.85 -19.21
C THR A 547 -4.01 -12.19 -18.51
N TRP A 548 -4.02 -12.28 -17.18
CA TRP A 548 -5.26 -12.37 -16.40
C TRP A 548 -6.12 -11.12 -16.60
N GLY A 549 -5.52 -9.94 -16.45
CA GLY A 549 -6.17 -8.67 -16.76
C GLY A 549 -6.71 -8.63 -18.19
N ARG A 550 -5.97 -9.16 -19.18
CA ARG A 550 -6.44 -9.26 -20.57
C ARG A 550 -7.62 -10.22 -20.70
N VAL A 551 -7.63 -11.35 -20.01
CA VAL A 551 -8.76 -12.31 -20.00
C VAL A 551 -9.99 -11.65 -19.38
N VAL A 552 -9.84 -11.01 -18.22
CA VAL A 552 -10.92 -10.25 -17.56
C VAL A 552 -11.40 -9.09 -18.44
N ARG A 553 -10.50 -8.46 -19.17
CA ARG A 553 -10.79 -7.37 -20.10
C ARG A 553 -11.39 -7.83 -21.43
N LEU A 554 -11.09 -9.02 -21.96
CA LEU A 554 -11.84 -9.58 -23.09
C LEU A 554 -13.32 -9.74 -22.72
N LEU A 555 -13.63 -9.86 -21.42
CA LEU A 555 -14.98 -9.81 -20.90
C LEU A 555 -15.51 -8.37 -20.67
N LYS A 556 -14.68 -7.31 -20.65
CA LYS A 556 -15.05 -5.95 -20.16
C LYS A 556 -14.55 -4.67 -20.93
N GLY A 557 -13.52 -4.72 -21.80
CA GLY A 557 -13.11 -3.69 -22.80
C GLY A 557 -12.16 -2.50 -22.42
N SER A 558 -10.88 -2.50 -22.89
CA SER A 558 -9.93 -1.40 -23.37
C SER A 558 -8.44 -1.52 -22.90
N ASP A 559 -7.45 -1.06 -23.72
CA ASP A 559 -6.03 -1.53 -23.74
C ASP A 559 -5.02 -1.02 -22.69
N ASP A 560 -4.94 0.27 -22.36
CA ASP A 560 -3.94 0.75 -21.38
C ASP A 560 -4.40 0.56 -19.92
N ALA A 561 -5.66 0.17 -19.76
CA ALA A 561 -6.35 -0.11 -18.50
C ALA A 561 -6.15 -1.53 -17.98
N VAL A 562 -5.43 -2.43 -18.65
CA VAL A 562 -5.51 -3.89 -18.37
C VAL A 562 -5.21 -4.26 -16.92
N LEU A 563 -4.18 -3.66 -16.34
CA LEU A 563 -3.79 -3.90 -14.95
C LEU A 563 -4.72 -3.20 -13.97
N ASP A 564 -4.98 -1.90 -14.16
CA ASP A 564 -5.92 -1.15 -13.33
C ASP A 564 -7.35 -1.70 -13.45
N ALA A 565 -7.69 -2.34 -14.55
CA ALA A 565 -8.96 -3.04 -14.80
C ALA A 565 -8.96 -4.44 -14.21
N ALA A 566 -7.82 -5.12 -14.12
CA ALA A 566 -7.69 -6.36 -13.35
C ALA A 566 -7.89 -6.06 -11.87
N ILE A 567 -7.20 -5.03 -11.36
CA ILE A 567 -7.33 -4.56 -9.99
C ILE A 567 -8.74 -4.01 -9.76
N ALA A 568 -9.27 -3.16 -10.65
CA ALA A 568 -10.63 -2.67 -10.55
C ALA A 568 -11.66 -3.80 -10.71
N ALA A 569 -11.39 -4.87 -11.44
CA ALA A 569 -12.27 -6.03 -11.49
C ALA A 569 -12.24 -6.82 -10.17
N ILE A 570 -11.07 -7.00 -9.54
CA ILE A 570 -10.95 -7.54 -8.18
C ILE A 570 -11.70 -6.64 -7.18
N SER A 571 -11.52 -5.32 -7.28
CA SER A 571 -12.13 -4.35 -6.36
C SER A 571 -13.64 -4.18 -6.59
N ASN A 572 -14.13 -4.31 -7.83
CA ASN A 572 -15.55 -4.12 -8.21
C ASN A 572 -16.38 -5.42 -8.20
N ASP A 573 -15.75 -6.59 -8.30
CA ASP A 573 -16.43 -7.88 -8.29
C ASP A 573 -15.92 -8.73 -7.12
N ARG A 574 -16.65 -8.67 -6.00
CA ARG A 574 -16.32 -9.43 -4.78
C ARG A 574 -16.39 -10.95 -4.97
N THR A 575 -16.93 -11.45 -6.09
CA THR A 575 -16.94 -12.88 -6.43
C THR A 575 -15.66 -13.33 -7.15
N LEU A 576 -14.94 -12.41 -7.79
CA LEU A 576 -13.57 -12.62 -8.25
C LEU A 576 -12.64 -12.50 -7.04
N THR A 577 -12.62 -13.55 -6.22
CA THR A 577 -11.78 -13.55 -5.03
C THR A 577 -10.31 -13.61 -5.44
N ARG A 578 -9.43 -13.01 -4.63
CA ARG A 578 -7.96 -13.08 -4.81
C ARG A 578 -7.45 -14.53 -4.86
N THR A 579 -8.19 -15.44 -4.22
CA THR A 579 -8.02 -16.90 -4.31
C THR A 579 -8.34 -17.51 -5.68
N SER A 580 -8.84 -16.76 -6.66
CA SER A 580 -9.05 -17.23 -8.04
C SER A 580 -7.89 -16.90 -8.99
N LEU A 581 -7.19 -15.77 -8.78
CA LEU A 581 -6.05 -15.36 -9.59
C LEU A 581 -4.88 -16.34 -9.47
N ILE A 582 -4.55 -16.73 -8.24
CA ILE A 582 -3.36 -17.54 -7.98
C ILE A 582 -3.51 -18.98 -8.50
N PRO A 583 -4.62 -19.69 -8.24
CA PRO A 583 -4.88 -20.95 -8.91
C PRO A 583 -4.88 -20.82 -10.44
N TRP A 584 -5.37 -19.70 -11.00
CA TRP A 584 -5.34 -19.47 -12.43
C TRP A 584 -3.91 -19.33 -12.98
N VAL A 585 -3.03 -18.57 -12.32
CA VAL A 585 -1.60 -18.49 -12.68
C VAL A 585 -0.95 -19.85 -12.52
N MET A 586 -1.09 -20.48 -11.35
CA MET A 586 -0.52 -21.80 -11.07
C MET A 586 -0.94 -22.84 -12.10
N GLU A 587 -2.21 -22.86 -12.51
CA GLU A 587 -2.71 -23.77 -13.53
C GLU A 587 -1.98 -23.60 -14.89
N GLY A 588 -1.51 -22.40 -15.21
CA GLY A 588 -0.65 -22.14 -16.39
C GLY A 588 0.69 -22.85 -16.32
N PHE A 589 1.24 -23.02 -15.12
CA PHE A 589 2.53 -23.66 -14.85
C PHE A 589 2.42 -25.16 -14.52
N VAL A 590 1.28 -25.80 -14.82
CA VAL A 590 1.14 -27.25 -14.74
C VAL A 590 1.97 -27.88 -15.87
N PRO A 591 2.98 -28.73 -15.58
CA PRO A 591 3.69 -29.46 -16.62
C PRO A 591 2.73 -30.40 -17.34
N ARG A 592 2.77 -30.49 -18.67
CA ARG A 592 1.99 -31.48 -19.46
C ARG A 592 2.83 -32.69 -19.89
N ASN A 593 4.14 -32.63 -19.70
CA ASN A 593 5.03 -33.72 -20.08
C ASN A 593 4.73 -34.97 -19.26
N ARG A 594 4.41 -36.08 -19.95
CA ARG A 594 4.07 -37.36 -19.32
C ARG A 594 5.20 -37.95 -18.47
N ALA A 595 6.46 -37.71 -18.86
CA ALA A 595 7.62 -38.18 -18.09
C ALA A 595 7.70 -37.48 -16.73
N LEU A 596 7.40 -36.17 -16.67
CA LEU A 596 7.31 -35.44 -15.42
C LEU A 596 6.10 -35.90 -14.60
N HIS A 597 4.92 -36.04 -15.23
CA HIS A 597 3.74 -36.55 -14.53
C HIS A 597 3.92 -37.93 -13.91
N ALA A 598 4.57 -38.88 -14.60
CA ALA A 598 4.79 -40.22 -14.07
C ALA A 598 5.70 -40.22 -12.83
N ALA A 599 6.54 -39.19 -12.71
CA ALA A 599 7.41 -39.02 -11.55
C ALA A 599 6.69 -38.42 -10.33
N LYS A 600 5.44 -37.95 -10.49
CA LYS A 600 4.57 -37.44 -9.43
C LYS A 600 4.29 -38.52 -8.39
N ASP A 601 4.06 -39.74 -8.85
CA ASP A 601 3.72 -40.89 -8.01
C ASP A 601 4.90 -41.34 -7.14
N ALA A 602 6.12 -40.87 -7.45
CA ALA A 602 7.32 -41.12 -6.67
C ALA A 602 7.66 -40.01 -5.65
N GLN A 603 6.90 -38.91 -5.63
CA GLN A 603 7.09 -37.80 -4.67
C GLN A 603 6.30 -38.05 -3.40
N VAL A 604 6.84 -37.63 -2.24
CA VAL A 604 6.28 -37.88 -0.90
C VAL A 604 4.84 -37.37 -0.76
N ASP A 605 4.46 -36.31 -1.49
CA ASP A 605 3.15 -35.66 -1.36
C ASP A 605 2.34 -35.59 -2.68
N GLY A 606 2.85 -36.15 -3.79
CA GLY A 606 2.16 -36.12 -5.08
C GLY A 606 2.12 -34.76 -5.80
N TRP A 607 3.05 -33.86 -5.49
CA TRP A 607 3.19 -32.54 -6.11
C TRP A 607 4.45 -32.45 -6.97
N ILE A 608 4.36 -31.75 -8.11
CA ILE A 608 5.50 -31.38 -8.96
C ILE A 608 5.32 -29.91 -9.39
N GLY A 609 6.30 -29.07 -9.03
CA GLY A 609 6.21 -27.62 -9.21
C GLY A 609 5.19 -26.98 -8.25
N ALA A 610 4.82 -25.73 -8.54
CA ALA A 610 3.88 -24.90 -7.77
C ALA A 610 2.44 -25.43 -7.70
N VAL A 611 2.11 -26.48 -8.44
CA VAL A 611 0.72 -26.88 -8.67
C VAL A 611 0.47 -28.25 -8.07
N SER A 612 -0.71 -28.41 -7.46
CA SER A 612 -1.18 -29.74 -7.11
C SER A 612 -1.32 -30.46 -8.43
N GLY A 613 -0.72 -31.63 -8.54
CA GLY A 613 -1.20 -32.55 -9.54
C GLY A 613 -2.64 -32.88 -9.14
N GLY A 614 -3.61 -32.15 -9.70
CA GLY A 614 -5.02 -32.51 -9.61
C GLY A 614 -5.15 -34.01 -9.87
N LYS A 615 -6.03 -34.66 -9.11
CA LYS A 615 -6.48 -35.99 -9.49
C LYS A 615 -7.33 -35.88 -10.74
#